data_AF-A0AAV3RGJ2-F1
#
_entry.id   AF-A0AAV3RGJ2-F1
#
_cell.length_a   1.000
_cell.length_b   1.000
_cell.length_c   1.000
_cell.angle_alpha   90.00
_cell.angle_beta   90.00
_cell.angle_gamma   90.00
#
_symmetry.space_group_name_H-M   'P 1'
#
loop_
_entity.id
_entity.type
_entity.pdbx_description
1 polymer ?
#
loop_
_entity_poly.entity_id
_entity_poly.type
_entity_poly.pdbx_seq_one_letter_code
_entity_poly.pdbx_strand_id
1 'polypeptide(L)'
;MDVQSRSVDTWTWRKMLKLKALIRPHVQCRVGNRLNVNFLHDHWHNIGVLCDKLSNREVSMLRIKHEDSVASALNKVRWPRGRHVTEMVERCRNNMPTLNSCDDVVRWNGTNNFKSSNIWNTIRDRGHTPPWYKVKGNV
;
A
#
# COMPACT_ATOMS: atom_id res chain seq x y z
N MET A 1 -1.37 -9.10 7.31
CA MET A 1 -1.17 -9.13 8.78
C MET A 1 -0.35 -7.93 9.20
N ASP A 2 -0.78 -7.19 10.23
CA ASP A 2 0.03 -6.11 10.78
C ASP A 2 0.98 -6.65 11.87
N VAL A 3 2.27 -6.56 11.57
CA VAL A 3 3.34 -6.89 12.51
C VAL A 3 3.35 -5.84 13.62
N GLN A 4 3.06 -6.27 14.84
CA GLN A 4 3.15 -5.43 16.04
C GLN A 4 4.56 -5.52 16.64
N SER A 5 5.05 -4.41 17.20
CA SER A 5 6.32 -4.40 17.92
C SER A 5 6.25 -5.20 19.20
N ARG A 6 7.26 -6.01 19.48
CA ARG A 6 7.45 -6.74 20.74
C ARG A 6 8.43 -6.02 21.65
N SER A 7 8.38 -6.31 22.95
CA SER A 7 9.30 -5.73 23.94
C SER A 7 10.77 -6.07 23.65
N VAL A 8 11.02 -7.27 23.12
CA VAL A 8 12.36 -7.78 22.76
C VAL A 8 12.92 -7.19 21.47
N ASP A 9 12.12 -6.44 20.69
CA ASP A 9 12.59 -5.86 19.44
C ASP A 9 13.60 -4.75 19.69
N THR A 10 14.51 -4.53 18.73
CA THR A 10 15.44 -3.40 18.82
C THR A 10 14.71 -2.06 18.74
N TRP A 11 15.28 -1.01 19.36
CA TRP A 11 14.70 0.33 19.31
C TRP A 11 14.47 0.81 17.87
N THR A 12 15.44 0.55 16.98
CA THR A 12 15.37 0.88 15.55
C THR A 12 14.20 0.18 14.87
N TRP A 13 14.01 -1.12 15.12
CA TRP A 13 12.90 -1.88 14.53
C TRP A 13 11.55 -1.32 14.96
N ARG A 14 11.39 -1.01 16.25
CA ARG A 14 10.16 -0.38 16.77
C ARG A 14 9.88 0.97 16.11
N LYS A 15 10.91 1.78 15.84
CA LYS A 15 10.77 3.05 15.12
C LYS A 15 10.36 2.83 13.66
N MET A 16 10.94 1.85 12.97
CA MET A 16 10.52 1.48 11.61
C MET A 16 9.05 1.03 11.57
N LEU A 17 8.62 0.21 12.51
CA LEU A 17 7.22 -0.23 12.59
C LEU A 17 6.25 0.93 12.84
N LYS A 18 6.64 1.92 13.65
CA LYS A 18 5.84 3.16 13.83
C LYS A 18 5.73 3.97 12.54
N LEU A 19 6.80 4.05 11.74
CA LEU A 19 6.80 4.73 10.45
C LEU A 19 6.03 3.96 9.37
N LYS A 20 5.85 2.65 9.52
CA LYS A 20 5.14 1.81 8.54
C LYS A 20 3.76 2.37 8.20
N ALA A 21 2.96 2.75 9.20
CA ALA A 21 1.61 3.26 8.98
C ALA A 21 1.61 4.58 8.17
N LEU A 22 2.63 5.40 8.38
CA LEU A 22 2.83 6.67 7.68
C LEU A 22 3.32 6.48 6.24
N ILE A 23 4.17 5.46 6.02
CA ILE A 23 4.79 5.18 4.73
C ILE A 23 3.87 4.35 3.81
N ARG A 24 3.11 3.41 4.37
CA ARG A 24 2.33 2.40 3.63
C ARG A 24 1.42 2.99 2.53
N PRO A 25 0.70 4.11 2.73
CA PRO A 25 -0.13 4.68 1.68
C PRO A 25 0.64 5.09 0.43
N HIS A 26 1.92 5.43 0.58
CA HIS A 26 2.79 5.90 -0.49
C HIS A 26 3.54 4.78 -1.20
N VAL A 27 3.64 3.59 -0.60
CA VAL A 27 4.30 2.45 -1.22
C VAL A 27 3.31 1.74 -2.13
N GLN A 28 3.58 1.73 -3.42
CA GLN A 28 2.78 1.08 -4.45
C GLN A 28 3.60 0.00 -5.15
N CYS A 29 2.99 -1.18 -5.30
CA CYS A 29 3.58 -2.28 -6.04
C CYS A 29 3.13 -2.16 -7.51
N ARG A 30 4.05 -1.81 -8.41
CA ARG A 30 3.77 -1.92 -9.84
C ARG A 30 3.84 -3.39 -10.20
N VAL A 31 2.68 -3.92 -10.53
CA VAL A 31 2.45 -5.30 -10.89
C VAL A 31 3.12 -5.63 -12.22
N GLY A 32 4.07 -6.55 -12.17
CA GLY A 32 4.73 -7.17 -13.29
C GLY A 32 4.41 -8.66 -13.35
N ASN A 33 5.38 -9.52 -13.03
CA ASN A 33 5.26 -10.97 -13.05
C ASN A 33 4.34 -11.53 -11.94
N ARG A 34 3.95 -10.69 -10.96
CA ARG A 34 2.92 -10.94 -9.95
C ARG A 34 3.26 -12.03 -8.93
N LEU A 35 4.50 -12.49 -8.88
CA LEU A 35 4.88 -13.61 -8.03
C LEU A 35 5.10 -13.18 -6.58
N ASN A 36 5.57 -11.94 -6.36
CA ASN A 36 6.02 -11.48 -5.04
C ASN A 36 5.08 -10.43 -4.42
N VAL A 37 3.98 -10.11 -5.08
CA VAL A 37 2.99 -9.14 -4.61
C VAL A 37 1.80 -9.89 -4.05
N ASN A 38 1.41 -9.59 -2.80
CA ASN A 38 0.27 -10.19 -2.13
C ASN A 38 -1.06 -9.60 -2.63
N PHE A 39 -2.04 -10.46 -2.93
CA PHE A 39 -3.33 -10.03 -3.49
C PHE A 39 -4.15 -9.14 -2.54
N LEU A 40 -4.12 -9.40 -1.23
CA LEU A 40 -4.98 -8.70 -0.27
C LEU A 40 -4.26 -7.55 0.43
N HIS A 41 -2.97 -7.70 0.75
CA HIS A 41 -2.27 -6.84 1.70
C HIS A 41 -1.37 -5.79 1.05
N ASP A 42 -0.99 -5.96 -0.22
CA ASP A 42 -0.14 -5.01 -0.94
C ASP A 42 -0.95 -4.00 -1.76
N HIS A 43 -0.37 -2.81 -1.95
CA HIS A 43 -0.98 -1.73 -2.71
C HIS A 43 -0.65 -1.87 -4.20
N TRP A 44 -1.23 -2.89 -4.82
CA TRP A 44 -1.01 -3.22 -6.23
C TRP A 44 -2.18 -2.86 -7.13
N HIS A 45 -3.35 -2.69 -6.53
CA HIS A 45 -4.59 -2.35 -7.22
C HIS A 45 -4.78 -0.84 -7.29
N ASN A 46 -5.45 -0.37 -8.34
CA ASN A 46 -5.71 1.06 -8.59
C ASN A 46 -6.54 1.75 -7.48
N ILE A 47 -7.19 0.98 -6.61
CA ILE A 47 -8.05 1.52 -5.53
C ILE A 47 -7.37 1.44 -4.16
N GLY A 48 -6.14 0.93 -4.09
CA GLY A 48 -5.43 0.70 -2.84
C GLY A 48 -5.24 -0.77 -2.48
N VAL A 49 -4.99 -1.01 -1.20
CA VAL A 49 -4.88 -2.34 -0.59
C VAL A 49 -6.29 -2.94 -0.46
N LEU A 50 -6.54 -4.09 -1.08
CA LEU A 50 -7.89 -4.67 -1.14
C LEU A 50 -8.45 -5.06 0.23
N CYS A 51 -7.62 -5.54 1.15
CA CYS A 51 -8.04 -5.90 2.52
C CYS A 51 -8.51 -4.69 3.35
N ASP A 52 -8.08 -3.47 2.97
CA ASP A 52 -8.50 -2.23 3.64
C ASP A 52 -9.82 -1.69 3.03
N LYS A 53 -10.24 -2.23 1.87
CA LYS A 53 -11.45 -1.79 1.14
C LYS A 53 -12.61 -2.77 1.29
N LEU A 54 -12.31 -4.06 1.36
CA LEU A 54 -13.29 -5.14 1.45
C LEU A 54 -13.51 -5.54 2.91
N SER A 55 -14.76 -5.78 3.27
CA SER A 55 -15.12 -6.40 4.55
C SER A 55 -14.60 -7.84 4.63
N ASN A 56 -14.44 -8.36 5.86
CA ASN A 56 -14.04 -9.75 6.09
C ASN A 56 -14.94 -10.77 5.37
N ARG A 57 -16.24 -10.45 5.25
CA ARG A 57 -17.20 -11.29 4.52
C ARG A 57 -16.89 -11.32 3.02
N GLU A 58 -16.64 -10.17 2.41
CA GLU A 58 -16.30 -10.07 0.99
C GLU A 58 -14.96 -10.75 0.70
N VAL A 59 -13.95 -10.55 1.55
CA VAL A 59 -12.65 -11.23 1.44
C VAL A 59 -12.81 -12.75 1.50
N SER A 60 -13.63 -13.26 2.44
CA SER A 60 -13.91 -14.71 2.53
C SER A 60 -14.59 -15.25 1.27
N MET A 61 -15.48 -14.47 0.64
CA MET A 61 -16.13 -14.86 -0.61
C MET A 61 -15.17 -14.97 -1.79
N LEU A 62 -14.03 -14.27 -1.78
CA LEU A 62 -13.03 -14.33 -2.85
C LEU A 62 -12.38 -15.73 -2.99
N ARG A 63 -12.49 -16.60 -1.97
CA ARG A 63 -11.89 -17.96 -1.95
C ARG A 63 -10.39 -17.97 -2.22
N ILE A 64 -9.71 -16.91 -1.80
CA ILE A 64 -8.24 -16.79 -1.80
C ILE A 64 -7.72 -16.89 -0.37
N LYS A 65 -6.49 -17.36 -0.21
CA LYS A 65 -5.76 -17.35 1.04
C LYS A 65 -5.15 -15.96 1.25
N HIS A 66 -4.90 -15.59 2.50
CA HIS A 66 -4.29 -14.29 2.82
C HIS A 66 -2.85 -14.17 2.31
N GLU A 67 -2.19 -15.29 2.08
CA GLU A 67 -0.79 -15.39 1.64
C GLU A 67 -0.67 -15.47 0.11
N ASP A 68 -1.80 -15.53 -0.61
CA ASP A 68 -1.76 -15.67 -2.06
C ASP A 68 -1.15 -14.45 -2.74
N SER A 69 -0.19 -14.72 -3.63
CA SER A 69 0.31 -13.71 -4.55
C SER A 69 -0.78 -13.32 -5.57
N VAL A 70 -0.62 -12.17 -6.20
CA VAL A 70 -1.50 -11.70 -7.26
C VAL A 70 -1.53 -12.73 -8.40
N ALA A 71 -0.40 -13.33 -8.77
CA ALA A 71 -0.34 -14.34 -9.83
C ALA A 71 -1.21 -15.56 -9.52
N SER A 72 -1.10 -16.07 -8.29
CA SER A 72 -1.87 -17.23 -7.82
C SER A 72 -3.35 -16.90 -7.67
N ALA A 73 -3.65 -15.74 -7.07
CA ALA A 73 -5.00 -15.32 -6.75
C ALA A 73 -5.83 -15.02 -8.00
N LEU A 74 -5.28 -14.35 -9.02
CA LEU A 74 -6.04 -14.01 -10.24
C LEU A 74 -6.59 -15.23 -10.97
N ASN A 75 -5.91 -16.38 -10.88
CA ASN A 75 -6.35 -17.62 -11.52
C ASN A 75 -7.49 -18.32 -10.78
N LYS A 76 -7.74 -17.98 -9.51
CA LYS A 76 -8.71 -18.70 -8.65
C LYS A 76 -9.73 -17.82 -7.96
N VAL A 77 -9.54 -16.50 -7.98
CA VAL A 77 -10.39 -15.53 -7.28
C VAL A 77 -11.84 -15.70 -7.72
N ARG A 78 -12.73 -15.83 -6.75
CA ARG A 78 -14.18 -15.91 -6.98
C ARG A 78 -14.83 -14.63 -6.50
N TRP A 79 -14.98 -13.68 -7.41
CA TRP A 79 -15.73 -12.47 -7.11
C TRP A 79 -17.18 -12.82 -6.71
N PRO A 80 -17.73 -12.20 -5.65
CA PRO A 80 -19.14 -12.30 -5.31
C PRO A 80 -20.05 -12.04 -6.51
N ARG A 81 -21.24 -12.66 -6.52
CA ARG A 81 -22.24 -12.52 -7.58
C ARG A 81 -23.65 -12.34 -6.99
N GLY A 82 -24.54 -11.73 -7.78
CA GLY A 82 -25.94 -11.49 -7.40
C GLY A 82 -26.06 -10.57 -6.17
N ARG A 83 -26.97 -10.92 -5.26
CA ARG A 83 -27.28 -10.17 -4.02
C ARG A 83 -26.12 -9.95 -3.03
N HIS A 84 -24.95 -10.52 -3.30
CA HIS A 84 -23.75 -10.36 -2.48
C HIS A 84 -22.72 -9.42 -3.09
N VAL A 85 -23.01 -8.85 -4.25
CA VAL A 85 -22.17 -7.83 -4.89
C VAL A 85 -22.46 -6.49 -4.25
N THR A 86 -21.44 -5.90 -3.66
CA THR A 86 -21.46 -4.50 -3.22
C THR A 86 -20.81 -3.62 -4.29
N GLU A 87 -21.08 -2.32 -4.23
CA GLU A 87 -20.42 -1.33 -5.09
C GLU A 87 -18.89 -1.43 -4.99
N MET A 88 -18.36 -1.68 -3.77
CA MET A 88 -16.92 -1.81 -3.57
C MET A 88 -16.34 -3.03 -4.29
N VAL A 89 -17.04 -4.17 -4.24
CA VAL A 89 -16.64 -5.39 -4.97
C VAL A 89 -16.64 -5.15 -6.48
N GLU A 90 -17.65 -4.46 -7.03
CA GLU A 90 -17.68 -4.11 -8.45
C GLU A 90 -16.53 -3.17 -8.82
N ARG A 91 -16.27 -2.15 -8.00
CA ARG A 91 -15.16 -1.22 -8.21
C ARG A 91 -13.81 -1.94 -8.20
N CYS A 92 -13.60 -2.91 -7.31
CA CYS A 92 -12.40 -3.75 -7.33
C CYS A 92 -12.31 -4.48 -8.68
N ARG A 93 -13.35 -5.26 -9.01
CA ARG A 93 -13.38 -6.10 -10.22
C ARG A 93 -13.20 -5.30 -11.52
N ASN A 94 -13.73 -4.09 -11.59
CA ASN A 94 -13.70 -3.27 -12.80
C ASN A 94 -12.40 -2.45 -12.94
N ASN A 95 -11.65 -2.23 -11.86
CA ASN A 95 -10.42 -1.42 -11.87
C ASN A 95 -9.15 -2.26 -11.78
N MET A 96 -9.18 -3.46 -12.34
CA MET A 96 -8.01 -4.34 -12.39
C MET A 96 -6.91 -3.71 -13.25
N PRO A 97 -5.66 -3.62 -12.75
CA PRO A 97 -4.56 -3.07 -13.52
C PRO A 97 -4.23 -3.93 -14.74
N THR A 98 -3.72 -3.30 -15.78
CA THR A 98 -3.25 -4.01 -16.98
C THR A 98 -2.01 -4.83 -16.66
N LEU A 99 -1.99 -6.05 -17.18
CA LEU A 99 -0.91 -7.01 -16.94
C LEU A 99 0.29 -6.65 -17.84
N ASN A 100 1.49 -6.62 -17.26
CA ASN A 100 2.73 -6.57 -18.02
C ASN A 100 3.64 -7.73 -17.60
N SER A 101 4.60 -8.09 -18.46
CA SER A 101 5.50 -9.24 -18.26
C SER A 101 6.83 -8.86 -17.61
N CYS A 102 6.99 -7.61 -17.17
CA CYS A 102 8.20 -7.16 -16.47
C CYS A 102 8.22 -7.72 -15.03
N ASP A 103 9.33 -7.57 -14.33
CA ASP A 103 9.37 -7.89 -12.90
C ASP A 103 8.53 -6.92 -12.06
N ASP A 104 8.06 -7.39 -10.90
CA ASP A 104 7.35 -6.56 -9.93
C ASP A 104 8.29 -5.46 -9.39
N VAL A 105 7.84 -4.20 -9.38
CA VAL A 105 8.64 -3.06 -8.88
C VAL A 105 7.88 -2.30 -7.82
N VAL A 106 8.50 -2.13 -6.64
CA VAL A 106 7.96 -1.26 -5.57
C VAL A 106 8.33 0.19 -5.84
N ARG A 107 7.36 1.10 -5.74
CA ARG A 107 7.51 2.53 -6.06
C ARG A 107 6.91 3.41 -4.98
N TRP A 108 7.48 4.61 -4.83
CA TRP A 108 6.93 5.67 -3.99
C TRP A 108 5.99 6.55 -4.81
N ASN A 109 4.70 6.59 -4.47
CA ASN A 109 3.64 7.32 -5.19
C ASN A 109 3.72 7.12 -6.72
N GLY A 110 4.00 5.90 -7.18
CA GLY A 110 4.14 5.56 -8.60
C GLY A 110 5.41 6.05 -9.30
N THR A 111 6.29 6.79 -8.61
CA THR A 111 7.52 7.36 -9.20
C THR A 111 8.62 6.33 -9.39
N ASN A 112 9.38 6.45 -10.49
CA ASN A 112 10.57 5.62 -10.75
C ASN A 112 11.83 6.13 -10.04
N ASN A 113 11.86 7.40 -9.66
CA ASN A 113 13.06 8.06 -9.17
C ASN A 113 12.99 8.18 -7.63
N PHE A 114 13.54 7.17 -6.95
CA PHE A 114 13.67 7.20 -5.50
C PHE A 114 14.69 8.26 -5.06
N LYS A 115 14.25 9.22 -4.26
CA LYS A 115 15.13 10.14 -3.52
C LYS A 115 14.61 10.27 -2.10
N SER A 116 15.45 9.95 -1.12
CA SER A 116 15.11 10.04 0.31
C SER A 116 14.63 11.45 0.72
N SER A 117 15.23 12.49 0.13
CA SER A 117 14.82 13.89 0.35
C SER A 117 13.39 14.18 -0.15
N ASN A 118 12.99 13.62 -1.29
CA ASN A 118 11.64 13.77 -1.81
C ASN A 118 10.63 13.05 -0.93
N ILE A 119 10.95 11.84 -0.50
CA ILE A 119 10.13 11.05 0.42
C ILE A 119 9.92 11.80 1.73
N TRP A 120 11.00 12.30 2.31
CA TRP A 120 10.93 13.12 3.52
C TRP A 120 10.02 14.34 3.33
N ASN A 121 10.11 15.01 2.19
CA ASN A 121 9.25 16.15 1.87
C ASN A 121 7.77 15.77 1.67
N THR A 122 7.46 14.55 1.22
CA THR A 122 6.07 14.09 1.05
C THR A 122 5.41 13.68 2.36
N ILE A 123 6.19 13.23 3.34
CA ILE A 123 5.67 12.69 4.60
C ILE A 123 5.68 13.74 5.71
N ARG A 124 6.68 14.62 5.73
CA ARG A 124 6.87 15.54 6.86
C ARG A 124 5.73 16.55 6.92
N ASP A 125 5.22 16.76 8.12
CA ASP A 125 4.41 17.93 8.39
C ASP A 125 5.31 19.17 8.39
N ARG A 126 4.95 20.17 7.56
CA ARG A 126 5.61 21.47 7.59
C ARG A 126 4.82 22.33 8.56
N GLY A 127 5.22 22.29 9.83
CA GLY A 127 4.70 23.23 10.82
C GLY A 127 4.81 24.68 10.33
N HIS A 128 4.00 25.56 10.92
CA HIS A 128 4.02 26.97 10.56
C HIS A 128 5.42 27.55 10.66
N THR A 129 5.80 28.33 9.65
CA THR A 129 7.06 29.06 9.69
C THR A 129 6.95 30.09 10.82
N PRO A 130 7.78 29.98 11.88
CA PRO A 130 7.67 30.92 12.99
C PRO A 130 8.06 32.32 12.52
N PRO A 131 7.47 33.38 13.09
CA PRO A 131 7.67 34.77 12.62
C PRO A 131 9.15 35.22 12.66
N TRP A 132 9.98 34.60 13.50
CA TRP A 132 11.42 34.90 13.59
C TRP A 132 12.28 34.19 12.53
N TYR A 133 11.73 33.33 11.69
CA TYR A 133 12.48 32.61 10.64
C TYR A 133 13.10 33.55 9.58
N LYS A 134 12.58 34.77 9.44
CA LYS A 134 13.09 35.80 8.52
C LYS A 134 13.94 36.89 9.20
N VAL A 135 14.50 36.65 10.37
CA VAL A 135 15.52 37.55 10.91
C VAL A 135 16.90 37.10 10.38
N LYS A 136 17.18 37.38 9.11
CA LYS A 136 18.58 37.49 8.66
C LYS A 136 18.98 38.95 8.88
N GLY A 137 19.98 39.12 9.74
CA GLY A 137 20.41 40.42 10.28
C GLY A 137 20.79 41.42 9.22
N ASN A 138 20.30 42.64 9.41
CA ASN A 138 21.06 43.84 9.06
C ASN A 138 22.01 44.06 10.25
N VAL A 139 23.27 43.65 10.08
CA VAL A 139 24.40 44.19 10.84
C VAL A 139 24.98 45.31 9.99
#